data_AF-A0A351E6U9-F1
#
_entry.id   AF-A0A351E6U9-F1
#
_cell.length_a   1.000
_cell.length_b   1.000
_cell.length_c   1.000
_cell.angle_alpha   90.00
_cell.angle_beta   90.00
_cell.angle_gamma   90.00
#
_symmetry.space_group_name_H-M   'P 1'
#
loop_
_entity.id
_entity.type
_entity.pdbx_description
1 polymer ?
#
loop_
_entity_poly.entity_id
_entity_poly.type
_entity_poly.pdbx_seq_one_letter_code
_entity_poly.pdbx_strand_id
1 'polypeptide(L)'
;MPYVNIKITKEGHVTAAQKKELIAGVTRLIGDVLHKNTKSLVVTIDEVDMDNWGIGGVPVTEIRKAAAKAAKEAEKARKEAEKAAAKAEKEAARATKKAAKEAKQKK
;
A
#
# COMPACT_ATOMS: atom_id res chain seq x y z
N MET A 1 -25.00 -10.01 -27.34
CA MET A 1 -25.06 -8.88 -26.38
C MET A 1 -24.14 -9.20 -25.23
N PRO A 2 -22.95 -8.59 -25.14
CA PRO A 2 -22.04 -8.81 -24.02
C PRO A 2 -22.57 -8.17 -22.73
N TYR A 3 -22.30 -8.81 -21.61
CA TYR A 3 -22.58 -8.31 -20.27
C TYR A 3 -21.30 -8.34 -19.44
N VAL A 4 -21.02 -7.28 -18.69
CA VAL A 4 -19.89 -7.19 -17.77
C VAL A 4 -20.37 -6.72 -16.41
N ASN A 5 -20.05 -7.48 -15.38
CA ASN A 5 -20.26 -7.10 -13.99
C ASN A 5 -18.90 -6.85 -13.34
N ILE A 6 -18.71 -5.62 -12.86
CA ILE A 6 -17.50 -5.20 -12.17
C ILE A 6 -17.84 -5.16 -10.69
N LYS A 7 -17.10 -5.92 -9.88
CA LYS A 7 -17.21 -5.84 -8.42
C LYS A 7 -15.93 -5.25 -7.85
N ILE A 8 -16.07 -4.20 -7.08
CA ILE A 8 -14.97 -3.51 -6.41
C ILE A 8 -15.32 -3.28 -4.95
N THR A 9 -14.31 -3.21 -4.09
CA THR A 9 -14.50 -2.78 -2.72
C THR A 9 -14.74 -1.28 -2.65
N LYS A 10 -15.44 -0.80 -1.61
CA LYS A 10 -15.59 0.64 -1.29
C LYS A 10 -14.30 1.30 -0.80
N GLU A 11 -13.15 0.70 -1.08
CA GLU A 11 -11.84 1.18 -0.66
C GLU A 11 -11.45 2.42 -1.48
N GLY A 12 -10.93 3.46 -0.82
CA GLY A 12 -10.37 4.63 -1.51
C GLY A 12 -11.37 5.62 -2.12
N HIS A 13 -12.65 5.57 -1.74
CA HIS A 13 -13.71 6.49 -2.21
C HIS A 13 -13.86 6.54 -3.74
N VAL A 14 -14.47 5.50 -4.30
CA VAL A 14 -14.73 5.42 -5.75
C VAL A 14 -15.73 6.51 -6.19
N THR A 15 -15.28 7.40 -7.06
CA THR A 15 -16.10 8.54 -7.53
C THR A 15 -16.97 8.17 -8.73
N ALA A 16 -18.02 8.95 -8.97
CA ALA A 16 -18.87 8.81 -10.15
C ALA A 16 -18.08 9.00 -11.47
N ALA A 17 -17.06 9.86 -11.47
CA ALA A 17 -16.19 10.07 -12.63
C ALA A 17 -15.37 8.82 -12.97
N GLN A 18 -14.77 8.17 -11.96
CA GLN A 18 -14.02 6.93 -12.14
C GLN A 18 -14.92 5.78 -12.62
N LYS A 19 -16.14 5.66 -12.08
CA LYS A 19 -17.11 4.67 -12.57
C LYS A 19 -17.47 4.89 -14.04
N LYS A 20 -17.68 6.14 -14.44
CA LYS A 20 -17.95 6.51 -15.84
C LYS A 20 -16.78 6.11 -16.74
N GLU A 21 -15.55 6.34 -16.30
CA GLU A 21 -14.34 5.94 -17.02
C GLU A 21 -14.22 4.42 -17.14
N LEU A 22 -14.49 3.67 -16.07
CA LEU A 22 -14.50 2.20 -16.10
C LEU A 22 -15.52 1.65 -17.10
N ILE A 23 -16.76 2.17 -17.09
CA ILE A 23 -17.82 1.75 -18.02
C ILE A 23 -17.39 2.01 -19.47
N ALA A 24 -16.87 3.20 -19.75
CA ALA A 24 -16.41 3.58 -21.08
C ALA A 24 -15.22 2.71 -21.54
N GLY A 25 -14.24 2.50 -20.66
CA GLY A 25 -13.04 1.71 -20.94
C GLY A 25 -13.36 0.25 -21.26
N VAL A 26 -14.20 -0.40 -20.45
CA VAL A 26 -14.63 -1.78 -20.67
C VAL A 26 -15.44 -1.92 -21.97
N THR A 27 -16.35 -0.98 -22.22
CA THR A 27 -17.14 -0.97 -23.46
C THR A 27 -16.24 -0.89 -24.69
N ARG A 28 -15.24 0.00 -24.66
CA ARG A 28 -14.24 0.13 -25.72
C ARG A 28 -13.43 -1.14 -25.90
N LEU A 29 -12.88 -1.69 -24.82
CA LEU A 29 -12.06 -2.92 -24.84
C LEU A 29 -12.81 -4.09 -25.50
N ILE A 30 -14.07 -4.31 -25.14
CA ILE A 30 -14.88 -5.38 -25.72
C ILE A 30 -15.17 -5.12 -27.20
N GLY A 31 -15.42 -3.87 -27.59
CA GLY A 31 -15.56 -3.48 -28.99
C GLY A 31 -14.29 -3.76 -29.80
N ASP A 32 -13.14 -3.40 -29.26
CA ASP A 32 -11.84 -3.52 -29.92
C ASP A 32 -11.41 -4.99 -30.08
N VAL A 33 -11.59 -5.82 -29.04
CA VAL A 33 -11.09 -7.20 -29.02
C VAL A 33 -12.07 -8.19 -29.65
N LEU A 34 -13.37 -8.05 -29.38
CA LEU A 34 -14.37 -9.02 -29.83
C LEU A 34 -15.13 -8.57 -31.09
N HIS A 35 -14.88 -7.34 -31.57
CA HIS A 35 -15.55 -6.74 -32.74
C HIS A 35 -17.08 -6.84 -32.65
N LYS A 36 -17.65 -6.68 -31.43
CA LYS A 36 -19.09 -6.72 -31.17
C LYS A 36 -19.71 -5.33 -31.09
N ASN A 37 -21.02 -5.27 -31.29
CA ASN A 37 -21.78 -4.02 -31.16
C ASN A 37 -21.83 -3.53 -29.71
N THR A 38 -21.14 -2.42 -29.46
CA THR A 38 -21.05 -1.74 -28.16
C THR A 38 -22.35 -1.09 -27.70
N LYS A 39 -23.27 -0.76 -28.62
CA LYS A 39 -24.57 -0.13 -28.27
C LYS A 39 -25.50 -1.04 -27.46
N SER A 40 -25.27 -2.35 -27.56
CA SER A 40 -26.06 -3.39 -26.89
C SER A 40 -25.34 -4.03 -25.71
N LEU A 41 -24.20 -3.46 -25.31
CA LEU A 41 -23.39 -3.94 -24.21
C LEU A 41 -23.88 -3.31 -22.92
N VAL A 42 -23.97 -4.13 -21.86
CA VAL A 42 -24.37 -3.68 -20.53
C VAL A 42 -23.21 -3.85 -19.56
N VAL A 43 -22.88 -2.79 -18.83
CA VAL A 43 -21.88 -2.80 -17.75
C VAL A 43 -22.56 -2.43 -16.43
N THR A 44 -22.35 -3.23 -15.40
CA THR A 44 -22.79 -2.95 -14.03
C THR A 44 -21.57 -2.85 -13.11
N ILE A 45 -21.65 -1.98 -12.10
CA ILE A 45 -20.61 -1.81 -11.08
C ILE A 45 -21.24 -1.99 -9.71
N ASP A 46 -20.78 -3.00 -8.98
CA ASP A 46 -21.17 -3.26 -7.60
C ASP A 46 -20.03 -2.86 -6.66
N GLU A 47 -20.36 -1.96 -5.74
CA GLU A 47 -19.48 -1.58 -4.64
C GLU A 47 -19.80 -2.40 -3.41
N VAL A 48 -18.85 -3.24 -3.02
CA VAL A 48 -18.99 -4.18 -1.91
C VAL A 48 -18.21 -3.65 -0.70
N ASP A 49 -18.78 -3.83 0.48
CA ASP A 49 -18.08 -3.51 1.73
C ASP A 49 -16.86 -4.43 1.91
N MET A 50 -15.78 -3.91 2.50
CA MET A 50 -14.56 -4.69 2.75
C MET A 50 -14.79 -5.82 3.75
N ASP A 51 -15.77 -5.68 4.66
CA ASP A 51 -16.15 -6.76 5.59
C ASP A 51 -16.86 -7.91 4.85
N ASN A 52 -17.48 -7.61 3.71
CA ASN A 52 -18.14 -8.58 2.85
C ASN A 52 -17.23 -9.11 1.73
N TRP A 53 -15.95 -8.73 1.72
CA TRP A 53 -14.95 -9.20 0.76
C TRP A 53 -13.86 -9.97 1.47
N GLY A 54 -13.78 -11.27 1.23
CA GLY A 54 -12.81 -12.16 1.87
C GLY A 54 -11.68 -12.59 0.94
N ILE A 55 -10.45 -12.66 1.47
CA ILE A 55 -9.30 -13.29 0.80
C ILE A 55 -8.75 -14.35 1.75
N GLY A 56 -8.69 -15.60 1.30
CA GLY A 56 -8.20 -16.71 2.13
C GLY A 56 -9.01 -16.95 3.40
N GLY A 57 -10.30 -16.62 3.41
CA GLY A 57 -11.19 -16.75 4.57
C GLY A 57 -11.14 -15.57 5.56
N VAL A 58 -10.39 -14.51 5.26
CA VAL A 58 -10.27 -13.33 6.14
C VAL A 58 -10.87 -12.10 5.46
N PRO A 59 -11.71 -11.30 6.14
CA PRO A 59 -12.22 -10.05 5.60
C PRO A 59 -11.10 -9.07 5.24
N VAL A 60 -11.25 -8.35 4.12
CA VAL A 60 -10.24 -7.39 3.64
C VAL A 60 -9.98 -6.30 4.67
N THR A 61 -10.98 -5.88 5.42
CA THR A 61 -10.82 -4.92 6.53
C THR A 61 -9.75 -5.36 7.54
N GLU A 62 -9.74 -6.65 7.90
CA GLU A 62 -8.76 -7.21 8.83
C GLU A 62 -7.37 -7.27 8.21
N ILE A 63 -7.29 -7.71 6.95
CA ILE A 63 -6.05 -7.77 6.19
C ILE A 63 -5.39 -6.38 6.13
N ARG A 64 -6.17 -5.34 5.81
CA ARG A 64 -5.69 -3.96 5.75
C ARG A 64 -5.25 -3.42 7.11
N LYS A 65 -5.99 -3.71 8.17
CA LYS A 65 -5.61 -3.34 9.55
C LYS A 65 -4.29 -3.99 9.96
N ALA A 66 -4.11 -5.28 9.67
CA ALA A 66 -2.88 -6.00 9.97
C ALA A 66 -1.68 -5.42 9.20
N ALA A 67 -1.85 -5.15 7.90
CA ALA A 67 -0.84 -4.52 7.07
C ALA A 67 -0.45 -3.11 7.58
N ALA A 68 -1.44 -2.28 7.95
CA ALA A 68 -1.19 -0.95 8.48
C ALA A 68 -0.44 -0.99 9.83
N LYS A 69 -0.76 -1.95 10.70
CA LYS A 69 -0.04 -2.17 11.96
C LYS A 69 1.41 -2.60 11.70
N ALA A 70 1.62 -3.59 10.83
CA ALA A 70 2.95 -4.05 10.46
C ALA A 70 3.81 -2.93 9.86
N ALA A 71 3.22 -2.07 9.02
CA ALA A 71 3.91 -0.91 8.46
C ALA A 71 4.37 0.09 9.55
N LYS A 72 3.51 0.39 10.53
CA LYS A 72 3.86 1.28 11.66
C LYS A 72 4.96 0.69 12.55
N GLU A 73 4.90 -0.60 12.82
CA GLU A 73 5.91 -1.30 13.61
C GLU A 73 7.26 -1.34 12.89
N ALA A 74 7.27 -1.61 11.59
CA ALA A 74 8.47 -1.55 10.76
C ALA A 74 9.08 -0.15 10.72
N GLU A 75 8.26 0.90 10.62
CA GLU A 75 8.73 2.29 10.66
C GLU A 75 9.36 2.65 12.02
N LYS A 76 8.73 2.23 13.12
CA LYS A 76 9.26 2.43 14.48
C LYS A 76 10.61 1.71 14.64
N ALA A 77 10.69 0.44 14.26
CA ALA A 77 11.93 -0.34 14.34
C ALA A 77 13.07 0.30 13.53
N ARG A 78 12.76 0.81 12.32
CA ARG A 78 13.74 1.54 11.51
C ARG A 78 14.26 2.79 12.23
N LYS A 79 13.36 3.60 12.79
CA LYS A 79 13.72 4.82 13.54
C LYS A 79 14.54 4.51 14.80
N GLU A 80 14.25 3.41 15.49
CA GLU A 80 15.00 2.96 16.66
C GLU A 80 16.40 2.46 16.29
N ALA A 81 16.51 1.68 15.22
CA ALA A 81 17.80 1.22 14.69
C ALA A 81 18.69 2.39 14.25
N GLU A 82 18.13 3.38 13.57
CA GLU A 82 18.84 4.58 13.14
C GLU A 82 19.36 5.40 14.35
N LYS A 83 18.53 5.58 15.38
CA LYS A 83 18.94 6.25 16.63
C LYS A 83 20.03 5.48 17.37
N ALA A 84 19.92 4.16 17.43
CA ALA A 84 20.91 3.30 18.08
C ALA A 84 22.27 3.38 17.36
N ALA A 85 22.28 3.35 16.02
CA ALA A 85 23.49 3.51 15.21
C ALA A 85 24.14 4.89 15.44
N ALA A 86 23.36 5.98 15.41
CA ALA A 86 23.86 7.33 15.65
C ALA A 86 24.41 7.51 17.08
N LYS A 87 23.83 6.82 18.08
CA LYS A 87 24.35 6.83 19.46
C LYS A 87 25.68 6.08 19.56
N ALA A 88 25.77 4.89 18.96
CA ALA A 88 26.98 4.06 18.97
C ALA A 88 28.16 4.78 18.29
N GLU A 89 27.90 5.45 17.16
CA GLU A 89 28.92 6.23 16.46
C GLU A 89 29.43 7.40 17.31
N LYS A 90 28.52 8.12 18.00
CA LYS A 90 28.89 9.19 18.93
C LYS A 90 29.67 8.68 20.15
N GLU A 91 29.33 7.52 20.70
CA GLU A 91 30.06 6.90 21.80
C GLU A 91 31.45 6.43 21.37
N ALA A 92 31.58 5.80 20.19
CA ALA A 92 32.87 5.41 19.63
C ALA A 92 33.77 6.63 19.36
N ALA A 93 33.21 7.71 18.81
CA ALA A 93 33.92 8.97 18.61
C ALA A 93 34.35 9.65 19.93
N ARG A 94 33.56 9.51 21.00
CA ARG A 94 33.94 10.00 22.34
C ARG A 94 35.03 9.14 22.98
N ALA A 95 34.95 7.81 22.84
CA ALA A 95 35.95 6.88 23.37
C ALA A 95 37.32 7.06 22.71
N THR A 96 37.35 7.18 21.38
CA THR A 96 38.59 7.43 20.62
C THR A 96 39.23 8.78 20.97
N LYS A 97 38.44 9.86 21.10
CA LYS A 97 38.95 11.16 21.56
C LYS A 97 39.50 11.12 22.99
N LYS A 98 38.86 10.35 23.88
CA LYS A 98 39.34 10.16 25.27
C LYS A 98 40.67 9.41 25.30
N ALA A 99 40.79 8.30 24.56
CA ALA A 99 42.03 7.53 24.47
C ALA A 99 43.20 8.34 23.89
N ALA A 100 42.96 9.16 22.85
CA ALA A 100 43.98 10.04 22.29
C ALA A 100 44.46 11.12 23.27
N LYS A 101 43.58 11.61 24.16
CA LYS A 101 43.93 12.59 25.20
C LYS A 101 44.76 11.97 26.33
N GLU A 102 44.41 10.77 26.76
CA GLU A 102 45.14 10.04 27.81
C GLU A 102 46.54 9.59 27.34
N ALA A 103 46.68 9.19 26.07
CA ALA A 103 47.98 8.87 25.47
C ALA A 103 48.92 10.10 25.36
N LYS A 104 48.35 11.31 25.23
CA LYS A 104 49.12 12.57 25.21
C LYS A 104 49.52 13.08 26.60
N GLN A 105 48.83 12.67 27.66
CA GLN A 105 49.14 13.07 29.05
C GLN A 105 50.17 12.15 29.74
N LYS A 106 50.48 10.99 29.16
CA LYS A 106 51.49 10.05 29.67
C LYS A 106 52.85 10.16 28.96
N LYS A 107 53.02 11.15 28.08
CA LYS A 107 54.29 11.53 27.44
C LYS A 107 54.74 12.87 28.03
#